data_AF-A0A151AEQ8-F1
#
_entry.id   AF-A0A151AEQ8-F1
#
_cell.length_a   1.000
_cell.length_b   1.000
_cell.length_c   1.000
_cell.angle_alpha   90.00
_cell.angle_beta   90.00
_cell.angle_gamma   90.00
#
_symmetry.space_group_name_H-M   'P 1'
#
loop_
_entity.id
_entity.type
_entity.pdbx_description
1 polymer ?
#
loop_
_entity_poly.entity_id
_entity_poly.type
_entity_poly.pdbx_seq_one_letter_code
_entity_poly.pdbx_strand_id
1 'polypeptide(L)'
;MSDGRRKPVYAGDDRRTGDALHEHEAFYDLFVDFIQGGLAQFAFLSAPALWFVAATPVYTVEVATAAGSTLVLVPFLLTMARGGHLPLGRSWPVLTNRRLGTTGWRAFLTRSVYLSSTLLLATIGGVLAQVVSGAPLANVLVAGTLSAAALAALPSLSGSSRRVRIARFSYCVLGIAAAIAVFVLPSGTDSTGALAVVLVLVLAVVDTRPLAAATRR
;
A
#
# COMPACT_ATOMS: atom_id res chain seq x y z
N MET A 1 11.03 28.91 68.69
CA MET A 1 9.91 28.14 68.09
C MET A 1 9.44 28.86 66.85
N SER A 2 9.91 28.45 65.68
CA SER A 2 9.33 28.86 64.40
C SER A 2 9.46 27.70 63.42
N ASP A 3 8.43 26.86 63.40
CA ASP A 3 8.28 25.75 62.46
C ASP A 3 7.72 26.31 61.14
N GLY A 4 8.64 26.61 60.22
CA GLY A 4 8.32 27.13 58.90
C GLY A 4 8.01 25.99 57.93
N ARG A 5 6.74 25.56 57.88
CA ARG A 5 6.23 24.65 56.85
C ARG A 5 6.54 25.17 55.45
N ARG A 6 7.46 24.51 54.74
CA ARG A 6 7.60 24.64 53.29
C ARG A 6 6.36 24.02 52.62
N LYS A 7 5.65 24.82 51.82
CA LYS A 7 4.60 24.30 50.92
C LYS A 7 5.28 23.50 49.80
N PRO A 8 4.80 22.29 49.46
CA PRO A 8 5.23 21.62 48.23
C PRO A 8 4.62 22.37 47.04
N VAL A 9 5.44 23.23 46.44
CA VAL A 9 5.36 23.57 45.02
C VAL A 9 6.02 22.40 44.28
N TYR A 10 5.60 22.07 43.05
CA TYR A 10 6.02 20.90 42.23
C TYR A 10 5.19 19.61 42.38
N ALA A 11 3.88 19.68 42.15
CA ALA A 11 3.09 18.50 41.79
C ALA A 11 2.28 18.67 40.49
N GLY A 12 2.35 19.86 39.86
CA GLY A 12 1.59 20.20 38.66
C GLY A 12 2.38 20.15 37.35
N ASP A 13 3.72 20.23 37.42
CA ASP A 13 4.57 20.32 36.23
C ASP A 13 4.90 18.92 35.66
N ASP A 14 5.19 17.95 36.55
CA ASP A 14 5.57 16.58 36.15
C ASP A 14 4.52 15.85 35.31
N ARG A 15 3.23 16.18 35.48
CA ARG A 15 2.16 15.60 34.64
C ARG A 15 2.17 16.16 33.23
N ARG A 16 2.42 17.46 33.05
CA ARG A 16 2.51 18.08 31.72
C ARG A 16 3.73 17.59 30.95
N THR A 17 4.85 17.39 31.64
CA THR A 17 6.07 16.85 31.02
C THR A 17 5.89 15.37 30.63
N GLY A 18 5.23 14.58 31.48
CA GLY A 18 4.91 13.17 31.19
C GLY A 18 3.98 13.01 29.97
N ASP A 19 2.92 13.80 29.90
CA ASP A 19 1.96 13.78 28.79
C ASP A 19 2.64 14.19 27.45
N ALA A 20 3.48 15.23 27.47
CA ALA A 20 4.21 15.67 26.27
C ALA A 20 5.26 14.65 25.81
N LEU A 21 5.92 13.94 26.72
CA LEU A 21 6.84 12.85 26.41
C LEU A 21 6.10 11.66 25.77
N HIS A 22 4.95 11.27 26.30
CA HIS A 22 4.12 10.20 25.74
C HIS A 22 3.57 10.55 24.35
N GLU A 23 3.14 11.79 24.11
CA GLU A 23 2.71 12.23 22.78
C GLU A 23 3.85 12.20 21.76
N HIS A 24 5.07 12.58 22.18
CA HIS A 24 6.25 12.55 21.32
C HIS A 24 6.67 11.13 20.96
N GLU A 25 6.66 10.21 21.94
CA GLU A 25 6.95 8.79 21.72
C GLU A 25 5.91 8.15 20.79
N ALA A 26 4.62 8.41 21.02
CA ALA A 26 3.55 7.88 20.16
C ALA A 26 3.65 8.37 18.71
N PHE A 27 3.98 9.65 18.50
CA PHE A 27 4.22 10.19 17.15
C PHE A 27 5.45 9.57 16.50
N TYR A 28 6.55 9.43 17.24
CA TYR A 28 7.79 8.84 16.74
C TYR A 28 7.59 7.39 16.32
N ASP A 29 6.92 6.59 17.15
CA ASP A 29 6.60 5.19 16.85
C ASP A 29 5.73 5.08 15.60
N LEU A 30 4.69 5.92 15.49
CA LEU A 30 3.84 5.99 14.29
C LEU A 30 4.65 6.37 13.04
N PHE A 31 5.56 7.34 13.16
CA PHE A 31 6.38 7.81 12.04
C PHE A 31 7.38 6.74 11.59
N VAL A 32 8.06 6.08 12.52
CA VAL A 32 8.97 4.97 12.21
C VAL A 32 8.21 3.81 11.57
N ASP A 33 7.04 3.46 12.10
CA ASP A 33 6.18 2.43 11.50
C ASP A 33 5.69 2.83 10.11
N PHE A 34 5.40 4.11 9.89
CA PHE A 34 5.05 4.64 8.57
C PHE A 34 6.20 4.51 7.59
N ILE A 35 7.41 4.94 7.95
CA ILE A 35 8.57 4.91 7.04
C ILE A 35 9.03 3.46 6.80
N GLN A 36 9.27 2.70 7.85
CA GLN A 36 9.85 1.35 7.75
C GLN A 36 8.79 0.29 7.43
N GLY A 37 7.66 0.33 8.11
CA GLY A 37 6.60 -0.68 7.98
C GLY A 37 5.60 -0.40 6.85
N GLY A 38 5.33 0.88 6.59
CA GLY A 38 4.41 1.36 5.55
C GLY A 38 5.10 1.54 4.20
N LEU A 39 5.96 2.55 4.12
CA LEU A 39 6.51 3.08 2.88
C LEU A 39 7.53 2.13 2.26
N ALA A 40 8.51 1.67 3.02
CA ALA A 40 9.52 0.74 2.51
C ALA A 40 8.87 -0.58 2.05
N GLN A 41 7.92 -1.10 2.83
CA GLN A 41 7.20 -2.32 2.46
C GLN A 41 6.32 -2.11 1.21
N PHE A 42 5.60 -0.99 1.12
CA PHE A 42 4.79 -0.68 -0.05
C PHE A 42 5.66 -0.54 -1.28
N ALA A 43 6.69 0.32 -1.23
CA ALA A 43 7.61 0.57 -2.34
C ALA A 43 8.27 -0.71 -2.83
N PHE A 44 8.71 -1.59 -1.91
CA PHE A 44 9.30 -2.87 -2.27
C PHE A 44 8.28 -3.82 -2.92
N LEU A 45 7.08 -3.92 -2.37
CA LEU A 45 6.02 -4.81 -2.89
C LEU A 45 5.43 -4.31 -4.20
N SER A 46 5.34 -3.00 -4.40
CA SER A 46 4.82 -2.37 -5.62
C SER A 46 5.93 -2.00 -6.62
N ALA A 47 7.18 -2.44 -6.39
CA ALA A 47 8.32 -2.08 -7.23
C ALA A 47 8.08 -2.33 -8.73
N PRO A 48 7.46 -3.44 -9.17
CA PRO A 48 7.14 -3.63 -10.59
C PRO A 48 6.20 -2.56 -11.16
N ALA A 49 5.16 -2.17 -10.41
CA ALA A 49 4.24 -1.13 -10.85
C ALA A 49 4.87 0.27 -10.77
N LEU A 50 5.70 0.54 -9.77
CA LEU A 50 6.46 1.78 -9.69
C LEU A 50 7.44 1.92 -10.85
N TRP A 51 8.12 0.82 -11.21
CA TRP A 51 8.97 0.78 -12.39
C TRP A 51 8.16 1.04 -13.66
N PHE A 52 7.00 0.39 -13.82
CA PHE A 52 6.12 0.66 -14.95
C PHE A 52 5.74 2.15 -15.04
N VAL A 53 5.25 2.75 -13.95
CA VAL A 53 4.87 4.16 -13.89
C VAL A 53 6.06 5.10 -14.11
N ALA A 54 7.26 4.73 -13.66
CA ALA A 54 8.48 5.51 -13.93
C ALA A 54 8.95 5.39 -15.39
N ALA A 55 8.69 4.24 -16.03
CA ALA A 55 9.05 3.96 -17.41
C ALA A 55 8.00 4.43 -18.42
N THR A 56 6.85 4.99 -17.99
CA THR A 56 5.87 5.53 -18.93
C THR A 56 6.43 6.81 -19.57
N PRO A 57 6.49 6.88 -20.92
CA PRO A 57 7.09 8.01 -21.63
C PRO A 57 6.31 9.32 -21.44
N VAL A 58 5.02 9.22 -21.09
CA VAL A 58 4.14 10.36 -20.82
C VAL A 58 4.07 10.57 -19.31
N TYR A 59 5.15 11.08 -18.72
CA TYR A 59 5.18 11.44 -17.30
C TYR A 59 4.58 12.84 -17.12
N THR A 60 3.25 12.92 -17.09
CA THR A 60 2.52 14.19 -16.91
C THR A 60 2.27 14.49 -15.43
N VAL A 61 1.89 15.73 -15.13
CA VAL A 61 1.57 16.18 -13.77
C VAL A 61 0.42 15.35 -13.17
N GLU A 62 -0.56 14.95 -13.97
CA GLU A 62 -1.68 14.08 -13.56
C GLU A 62 -1.17 12.74 -13.02
N VAL A 63 -0.26 12.09 -13.76
CA VAL A 63 0.33 10.78 -13.41
C VAL A 63 1.18 10.91 -12.17
N ALA A 64 2.04 11.93 -12.11
CA ALA A 64 2.88 12.20 -10.94
C ALA A 64 2.04 12.45 -9.67
N THR A 65 0.93 13.19 -9.80
CA THR A 65 0.02 13.50 -8.68
C THR A 65 -0.71 12.24 -8.21
N ALA A 66 -1.20 11.41 -9.13
CA ALA A 66 -1.91 10.18 -8.80
C ALA A 66 -0.97 9.14 -8.16
N ALA A 67 0.22 8.94 -8.75
CA ALA A 67 1.22 8.04 -8.23
C ALA A 67 1.77 8.52 -6.87
N GLY A 68 2.07 9.81 -6.75
CA GLY A 68 2.56 10.44 -5.51
C GLY A 68 1.54 10.36 -4.37
N SER A 69 0.27 10.68 -4.64
CA SER A 69 -0.78 10.56 -3.63
C SER A 69 -0.97 9.10 -3.19
N THR A 70 -0.90 8.14 -4.11
CA THR A 70 -0.96 6.70 -3.77
C THR A 70 0.24 6.25 -2.94
N LEU A 71 1.45 6.72 -3.28
CA LEU A 71 2.70 6.47 -2.54
C LEU A 71 2.67 7.01 -1.10
N VAL A 72 1.87 8.03 -0.82
CA VAL A 72 1.70 8.56 0.54
C VAL A 72 0.53 7.88 1.26
N LEU A 73 -0.64 7.82 0.61
CA LEU A 73 -1.88 7.34 1.21
C LEU A 73 -1.84 5.84 1.52
N VAL A 74 -1.30 5.01 0.62
CA VAL A 74 -1.28 3.55 0.85
C VAL A 74 -0.42 3.19 2.06
N PRO A 75 0.84 3.66 2.19
CA PRO A 75 1.64 3.46 3.40
C PRO A 75 0.99 3.99 4.67
N PHE A 76 0.34 5.16 4.59
CA PHE A 76 -0.33 5.76 5.75
C PHE A 76 -1.49 4.88 6.22
N LEU A 77 -2.37 4.49 5.30
CA LEU A 77 -3.49 3.60 5.59
C LEU A 77 -3.02 2.22 6.06
N LEU A 78 -1.92 1.71 5.52
CA LEU A 78 -1.30 0.45 5.97
C LEU A 78 -0.86 0.55 7.43
N THR A 79 -0.25 1.67 7.79
CA THR A 79 0.25 1.94 9.15
C THR A 79 -0.92 2.05 10.12
N MET A 80 -1.94 2.83 9.78
CA MET A 80 -3.16 2.97 10.57
C MET A 80 -3.91 1.62 10.74
N ALA A 81 -3.95 0.80 9.69
CA ALA A 81 -4.54 -0.54 9.74
C ALA A 81 -3.74 -1.50 10.64
N ARG A 82 -2.41 -1.40 10.66
CA ARG A 82 -1.53 -2.24 11.50
C ARG A 82 -1.54 -1.83 12.96
N GLY A 83 -1.58 -0.52 13.23
CA GLY A 83 -1.72 0.03 14.58
C GLY A 83 -3.11 -0.20 15.20
N GLY A 84 -4.05 -0.80 14.47
CA GLY A 84 -5.40 -1.09 14.97
C GLY A 84 -6.33 0.13 15.02
N HIS A 85 -5.93 1.25 14.39
CA HIS A 85 -6.74 2.47 14.33
C HIS A 85 -7.89 2.38 13.32
N LEU A 86 -7.85 1.40 12.40
CA LEU A 86 -8.91 1.17 11.42
C LEU A 86 -9.68 -0.13 11.72
N PRO A 87 -11.02 -0.09 11.82
CA PRO A 87 -11.85 -1.27 12.08
C PRO A 87 -12.02 -2.12 10.82
N LEU A 88 -10.94 -2.72 10.33
CA LEU A 88 -10.94 -3.51 9.09
C LEU A 88 -11.40 -4.97 9.27
N GLY A 89 -12.03 -5.30 10.39
CA GLY A 89 -12.62 -6.62 10.71
C GLY A 89 -11.61 -7.77 10.90
N ARG A 90 -10.45 -7.74 10.24
CA ARG A 90 -9.32 -8.64 10.43
C ARG A 90 -8.02 -7.85 10.45
N SER A 91 -7.08 -8.30 11.29
CA SER A 91 -5.76 -7.71 11.37
C SER A 91 -5.03 -7.80 10.03
N TRP A 92 -4.30 -6.75 9.71
CA TRP A 92 -3.45 -6.77 8.53
C TRP A 92 -2.39 -7.85 8.66
N PRO A 93 -2.23 -8.75 7.69
CA PRO A 93 -1.30 -9.84 7.86
C PRO A 93 0.14 -9.28 7.82
N VAL A 94 0.99 -9.65 8.78
CA VAL A 94 2.38 -9.17 8.89
C VAL A 94 3.35 -10.18 8.26
N LEU A 95 4.37 -9.70 7.55
CA LEU A 95 5.50 -10.54 7.10
C LEU A 95 6.52 -10.58 8.25
N THR A 96 6.57 -11.69 8.98
CA THR A 96 7.61 -11.94 10.00
C THR A 96 8.65 -12.90 9.45
N ASN A 97 9.94 -12.69 9.73
CA ASN A 97 11.05 -13.55 9.27
C ASN A 97 10.82 -15.05 9.55
N ARG A 98 10.17 -15.40 10.66
CA ARG A 98 9.81 -16.79 11.02
C ARG A 98 8.85 -17.49 10.03
N ARG A 99 8.18 -16.75 9.14
CA ARG A 99 7.16 -17.30 8.22
C ARG A 99 7.62 -17.38 6.77
N LEU A 100 8.85 -16.97 6.44
CA LEU A 100 9.39 -16.91 5.06
C LEU A 100 9.70 -18.28 4.41
N GLY A 101 9.16 -19.38 4.93
CA GLY A 101 9.11 -20.65 4.18
C GLY A 101 8.23 -20.57 2.93
N THR A 102 7.93 -21.71 2.30
CA THR A 102 7.12 -21.78 1.05
C THR A 102 5.76 -21.07 1.16
N THR A 103 5.14 -21.07 2.34
CA THR A 103 3.89 -20.35 2.63
C THR A 103 4.08 -18.83 2.76
N GLY A 104 5.22 -18.36 3.27
CA GLY A 104 5.54 -16.94 3.39
C GLY A 104 5.88 -16.30 2.04
N TRP A 105 6.58 -17.03 1.18
CA TRP A 105 6.88 -16.58 -0.18
C TRP A 105 5.60 -16.34 -0.99
N ARG A 106 4.60 -17.23 -0.86
CA ARG A 106 3.30 -17.02 -1.51
C ARG A 106 2.59 -15.79 -0.96
N ALA A 107 2.55 -15.62 0.36
CA ALA A 107 1.92 -14.44 0.97
C ALA A 107 2.61 -13.14 0.54
N PHE A 108 3.92 -13.17 0.34
CA PHE A 108 4.69 -12.06 -0.23
C PHE A 108 4.26 -11.77 -1.68
N LEU A 109 4.28 -12.77 -2.56
CA LEU A 109 3.87 -12.63 -3.97
C LEU A 109 2.43 -12.11 -4.11
N THR A 110 1.47 -12.70 -3.37
CA THR A 110 0.08 -12.27 -3.40
C THR A 110 -0.06 -10.78 -3.09
N ARG A 111 0.69 -10.29 -2.09
CA ARG A 111 0.64 -8.87 -1.70
C ARG A 111 1.34 -7.98 -2.71
N SER A 112 2.49 -8.41 -3.24
CA SER A 112 3.21 -7.65 -4.27
C SER A 112 2.33 -7.43 -5.49
N VAL A 113 1.70 -8.50 -5.98
CA VAL A 113 0.78 -8.47 -7.12
C VAL A 113 -0.43 -7.57 -6.83
N TYR A 114 -1.04 -7.71 -5.66
CA TYR A 114 -2.21 -6.92 -5.29
C TYR A 114 -1.92 -5.42 -5.11
N LEU A 115 -0.82 -5.08 -4.43
CA LEU A 115 -0.40 -3.69 -4.22
C LEU A 115 0.07 -3.06 -5.53
N SER A 116 0.76 -3.81 -6.39
CA SER A 116 1.11 -3.36 -7.75
C SER A 116 -0.14 -3.02 -8.55
N SER A 117 -1.14 -3.90 -8.53
CA SER A 117 -2.41 -3.68 -9.24
C SER A 117 -3.20 -2.51 -8.66
N THR A 118 -3.17 -2.35 -7.33
CA THR A 118 -3.81 -1.22 -6.64
C THR A 118 -3.14 0.09 -7.03
N LEU A 119 -1.80 0.14 -7.07
CA LEU A 119 -1.07 1.31 -7.51
C LEU A 119 -1.45 1.69 -8.93
N LEU A 120 -1.47 0.73 -9.86
CA LEU A 120 -1.87 0.98 -11.25
C LEU A 120 -3.32 1.50 -11.35
N LEU A 121 -4.27 0.82 -10.71
CA LEU A 121 -5.68 1.21 -10.76
C LEU A 121 -5.95 2.56 -10.09
N ALA A 122 -5.33 2.83 -8.95
CA ALA A 122 -5.45 4.12 -8.26
C ALA A 122 -4.83 5.24 -9.09
N THR A 123 -3.66 5.01 -9.69
CA THR A 123 -2.98 5.98 -10.55
C THR A 123 -3.85 6.31 -11.77
N ILE A 124 -4.33 5.28 -12.46
CA ILE A 124 -5.18 5.45 -13.66
C ILE A 124 -6.52 6.08 -13.32
N GLY A 125 -7.18 5.61 -12.26
CA GLY A 125 -8.44 6.16 -11.80
C GLY A 125 -8.32 7.64 -11.44
N GLY A 126 -7.24 8.02 -10.74
CA GLY A 126 -6.94 9.41 -10.42
C GLY A 126 -6.69 10.27 -11.66
N VAL A 127 -5.86 9.78 -12.60
CA VAL A 127 -5.61 10.47 -13.89
C VAL A 127 -6.91 10.67 -14.66
N LEU A 128 -7.72 9.63 -14.83
CA LEU A 128 -9.00 9.72 -15.54
C LEU A 128 -9.96 10.70 -14.85
N ALA A 129 -10.03 10.68 -13.52
CA ALA A 129 -10.85 11.61 -12.76
C ALA A 129 -10.43 13.07 -12.97
N GLN A 130 -9.12 13.34 -13.00
CA GLN A 130 -8.60 14.68 -13.30
C GLN A 130 -8.92 15.11 -14.72
N VAL A 131 -8.74 14.22 -15.71
CA VAL A 131 -9.00 14.52 -17.12
C VAL A 131 -10.48 14.83 -17.36
N VAL A 132 -11.39 14.04 -16.76
CA VAL A 132 -12.84 14.22 -16.94
C VAL A 132 -13.36 15.45 -16.20
N SER A 133 -12.86 15.72 -14.99
CA SER A 133 -13.36 16.83 -14.17
C SER A 133 -12.61 18.15 -14.38
N GLY A 134 -11.41 18.11 -14.95
CA GLY A 134 -10.47 19.24 -15.00
C GLY A 134 -9.85 19.60 -13.64
N ALA A 135 -10.15 18.85 -12.57
CA ALA A 135 -9.78 19.21 -11.20
C ALA A 135 -8.69 18.28 -10.62
N PRO A 136 -7.52 18.80 -10.20
CA PRO A 136 -6.48 18.00 -9.54
C PRO A 136 -6.96 17.33 -8.25
N LEU A 137 -7.92 17.95 -7.54
CA LEU A 137 -8.49 17.37 -6.33
C LEU A 137 -9.25 16.06 -6.61
N ALA A 138 -9.93 15.95 -7.76
CA ALA A 138 -10.63 14.73 -8.14
C ALA A 138 -9.65 13.56 -8.31
N ASN A 139 -8.42 13.84 -8.79
CA ASN A 139 -7.35 12.86 -8.87
C ASN A 139 -7.07 12.21 -7.52
N VAL A 140 -6.74 13.05 -6.54
CA VAL A 140 -6.33 12.62 -5.20
C VAL A 140 -7.47 11.88 -4.49
N LEU A 141 -8.71 12.37 -4.64
CA LEU A 141 -9.88 11.73 -4.03
C LEU A 141 -10.15 10.35 -4.64
N VAL A 142 -10.08 10.20 -5.96
CA VAL A 142 -10.33 8.90 -6.61
C VAL A 142 -9.17 7.92 -6.34
N ALA A 143 -7.93 8.36 -6.47
CA ALA A 143 -6.76 7.54 -6.15
C ALA A 143 -6.78 7.09 -4.68
N GLY A 144 -7.11 7.99 -3.77
CA GLY A 144 -7.22 7.72 -2.33
C GLY A 144 -8.36 6.77 -1.99
N THR A 145 -9.55 6.95 -2.56
CA THR A 145 -10.70 6.07 -2.32
C THR A 145 -10.48 4.66 -2.87
N LEU A 146 -9.91 4.52 -4.08
CA LEU A 146 -9.53 3.22 -4.64
C LEU A 146 -8.48 2.54 -3.77
N SER A 147 -7.47 3.28 -3.31
CA SER A 147 -6.44 2.78 -2.40
C SER A 147 -7.03 2.30 -1.07
N ALA A 148 -7.91 3.08 -0.45
CA ALA A 148 -8.58 2.72 0.80
C ALA A 148 -9.49 1.49 0.64
N ALA A 149 -10.28 1.44 -0.43
CA ALA A 149 -11.15 0.31 -0.73
C ALA A 149 -10.34 -0.97 -1.00
N ALA A 150 -9.26 -0.87 -1.78
CA ALA A 150 -8.38 -1.99 -2.05
C ALA A 150 -7.70 -2.50 -0.78
N LEU A 151 -7.24 -1.60 0.09
CA LEU A 151 -6.68 -2.01 1.38
C LEU A 151 -7.75 -2.69 2.24
N ALA A 152 -8.93 -2.10 2.40
CA ALA A 152 -10.02 -2.70 3.17
C ALA A 152 -10.42 -4.10 2.67
N ALA A 153 -10.32 -4.35 1.36
CA ALA A 153 -10.62 -5.65 0.78
C ALA A 153 -9.50 -6.70 0.99
N LEU A 154 -8.23 -6.31 1.21
CA LEU A 154 -7.11 -7.25 1.23
C LEU A 154 -7.23 -8.36 2.29
N PRO A 155 -7.67 -8.11 3.54
CA PRO A 155 -7.81 -9.19 4.53
C PRO A 155 -8.76 -10.29 4.05
N SER A 156 -9.84 -9.92 3.35
CA SER A 156 -10.79 -10.87 2.75
C SER A 156 -10.19 -11.60 1.54
N LEU A 157 -9.36 -10.90 0.77
CA LEU A 157 -8.70 -11.41 -0.43
C LEU A 157 -7.43 -12.21 -0.13
N SER A 158 -6.93 -12.21 1.11
CA SER A 158 -5.76 -13.00 1.53
C SER A 158 -6.03 -14.51 1.64
N GLY A 159 -7.28 -14.94 1.52
CA GLY A 159 -7.69 -16.35 1.60
C GLY A 159 -7.15 -17.25 0.48
N SER A 160 -7.17 -18.57 0.74
CA SER A 160 -6.70 -19.61 -0.18
C SER A 160 -7.80 -20.21 -1.07
N SER A 161 -9.06 -19.81 -0.89
CA SER A 161 -10.19 -20.37 -1.63
C SER A 161 -10.09 -20.08 -3.14
N ARG A 162 -10.65 -20.95 -3.98
CA ARG A 162 -10.63 -20.78 -5.45
C ARG A 162 -11.29 -19.45 -5.88
N ARG A 163 -12.43 -19.09 -5.27
CA ARG A 163 -13.15 -17.85 -5.56
C ARG A 163 -12.31 -16.61 -5.28
N VAL A 164 -11.62 -16.59 -4.14
CA VAL A 164 -10.74 -15.47 -3.75
C VAL A 164 -9.54 -15.33 -4.70
N ARG A 165 -8.93 -16.45 -5.10
CA ARG A 165 -7.84 -16.44 -6.10
C ARG A 165 -8.27 -15.87 -7.45
N ILE A 166 -9.47 -16.24 -7.92
CA ILE A 166 -10.02 -15.70 -9.17
C ILE A 166 -10.28 -14.19 -9.01
N ALA A 167 -10.90 -13.76 -7.92
CA ALA A 167 -11.17 -12.34 -7.67
C ALA A 167 -9.88 -11.50 -7.68
N ARG A 168 -8.82 -11.97 -7.00
CA ARG A 168 -7.51 -11.32 -7.05
C ARG A 168 -6.94 -11.28 -8.46
N PHE A 169 -6.95 -12.41 -9.17
CA PHE A 169 -6.43 -12.48 -10.53
C PHE A 169 -7.16 -11.51 -11.46
N SER A 170 -8.49 -11.48 -11.42
CA SER A 170 -9.31 -10.54 -12.19
C SER A 170 -8.98 -9.08 -11.87
N TYR A 171 -8.80 -8.75 -10.59
CA TYR A 171 -8.37 -7.41 -10.17
C TYR A 171 -7.00 -7.04 -10.74
N CYS A 172 -6.06 -8.00 -10.82
CA CYS A 172 -4.74 -7.76 -11.37
C CYS A 172 -4.77 -7.60 -12.89
N VAL A 173 -5.52 -8.46 -13.59
CA VAL A 173 -5.73 -8.34 -15.03
C VAL A 173 -6.37 -6.99 -15.37
N LEU A 174 -7.33 -6.53 -14.56
CA LEU A 174 -7.97 -5.23 -14.75
C LEU A 174 -6.95 -4.09 -14.62
N GLY A 175 -6.10 -4.11 -13.59
CA GLY A 175 -5.05 -3.09 -13.41
C GLY A 175 -4.05 -3.04 -14.55
N ILE A 176 -3.62 -4.22 -15.02
CA ILE A 176 -2.69 -4.33 -16.17
C ILE A 176 -3.37 -3.87 -17.46
N ALA A 177 -4.59 -4.31 -17.72
CA ALA A 177 -5.34 -3.94 -18.92
C ALA A 177 -5.59 -2.43 -18.97
N ALA A 178 -5.96 -1.82 -17.84
CA ALA A 178 -6.12 -0.37 -17.73
C ALA A 178 -4.79 0.34 -18.00
N ALA A 179 -3.67 -0.15 -17.45
CA ALA A 179 -2.36 0.45 -17.65
C ALA A 179 -1.91 0.39 -19.11
N ILE A 180 -2.16 -0.73 -19.78
CA ILE A 180 -1.90 -0.88 -21.22
C ILE A 180 -2.77 0.10 -22.01
N ALA A 181 -4.07 0.17 -21.71
CA ALA A 181 -4.99 1.03 -22.45
C ALA A 181 -4.67 2.52 -22.34
N VAL A 182 -4.24 2.96 -21.16
CA VAL A 182 -4.04 4.39 -20.85
C VAL A 182 -2.63 4.87 -21.15
N PHE A 183 -1.61 4.05 -20.89
CA PHE A 183 -0.22 4.48 -21.02
C PHE A 183 0.50 3.90 -22.23
N VAL A 184 0.20 2.65 -22.60
CA VAL A 184 0.96 1.92 -23.62
C VAL A 184 0.40 2.17 -25.03
N LEU A 185 -0.91 1.99 -25.23
CA LEU A 185 -1.53 2.17 -26.55
C LEU A 185 -1.38 3.60 -27.11
N PRO A 186 -1.54 4.68 -26.32
CA PRO A 186 -1.47 6.04 -26.86
C PRO A 186 -0.03 6.52 -27.13
N SER A 187 0.94 5.98 -26.39
CA SER A 187 2.30 6.55 -26.33
C SER A 187 3.36 5.69 -27.02
N GLY A 188 3.02 4.44 -27.36
CA GLY A 188 4.01 3.39 -27.60
C GLY A 188 4.67 2.95 -26.29
N THR A 189 5.11 1.69 -26.23
CA THR A 189 5.94 1.20 -25.12
C THR A 189 7.37 1.02 -25.57
N ASP A 190 8.28 1.65 -24.83
CA ASP A 190 9.66 1.22 -24.80
C ASP A 190 9.75 -0.20 -24.20
N SER A 191 10.76 -0.96 -24.64
CA SER A 191 11.02 -2.35 -24.22
C SER A 191 10.96 -2.53 -22.70
N THR A 192 11.39 -1.50 -21.97
CA THR A 192 11.45 -1.46 -20.50
C THR A 192 10.07 -1.47 -19.84
N GLY A 193 9.10 -0.71 -20.36
CA GLY A 193 7.72 -0.69 -19.85
C GLY A 193 7.00 -2.01 -20.13
N ALA A 194 7.24 -2.59 -21.32
CA ALA A 194 6.72 -3.91 -21.68
C ALA A 194 7.23 -5.01 -20.73
N LEU A 195 8.51 -4.97 -20.35
CA LEU A 195 9.07 -5.91 -19.36
C LEU A 195 8.40 -5.81 -18.00
N ALA A 196 8.09 -4.60 -17.52
CA ALA A 196 7.39 -4.42 -16.25
C ALA A 196 5.96 -5.01 -16.30
N VAL A 197 5.24 -4.83 -17.41
CA VAL A 197 3.92 -5.45 -17.63
C VAL A 197 4.01 -6.97 -17.63
N VAL A 198 4.98 -7.53 -18.37
CA VAL A 198 5.23 -8.98 -18.41
C VAL A 198 5.56 -9.50 -17.01
N LEU A 199 6.38 -8.78 -16.25
CA LEU A 199 6.71 -9.15 -14.87
C LEU A 199 5.46 -9.20 -13.99
N VAL A 200 4.60 -8.19 -14.01
CA VAL A 200 3.35 -8.18 -13.22
C VAL A 200 2.41 -9.31 -13.67
N LEU A 201 2.30 -9.59 -14.97
CA LEU A 201 1.52 -10.71 -15.50
C LEU A 201 2.06 -12.06 -15.01
N VAL A 202 3.37 -12.27 -15.09
CA VAL A 202 4.02 -13.50 -14.61
C VAL A 202 3.76 -13.68 -13.11
N LEU A 203 3.95 -12.62 -12.31
CA LEU A 203 3.67 -12.66 -10.88
C LEU A 203 2.20 -12.99 -10.59
N ALA A 204 1.26 -12.40 -11.34
CA ALA A 204 -0.18 -12.69 -11.20
C ALA A 204 -0.52 -14.14 -11.57
N VAL A 205 0.05 -14.67 -12.66
CA VAL A 205 -0.12 -16.08 -13.05
C VAL A 205 0.44 -17.01 -11.97
N VAL A 206 1.63 -16.72 -11.44
CA VAL A 206 2.25 -17.52 -10.38
C VAL A 206 1.37 -17.52 -9.11
N ASP A 207 0.77 -16.39 -8.74
CA ASP A 207 -0.12 -16.29 -7.56
C ASP A 207 -1.32 -17.25 -7.63
N THR A 208 -1.88 -17.44 -8.84
CA THR A 208 -3.06 -18.31 -9.05
C THR A 208 -2.77 -19.80 -8.90
N ARG A 209 -1.52 -20.24 -9.08
CA ARG A 209 -1.19 -21.67 -9.11
C ARG A 209 -1.39 -22.31 -7.72
N PRO A 210 -2.12 -23.43 -7.59
CA PRO A 210 -2.15 -24.19 -6.36
C PRO A 210 -0.79 -24.88 -6.13
N LEU A 211 -0.23 -24.77 -4.92
CA LEU A 211 1.05 -25.38 -4.52
C LEU A 211 1.05 -26.94 -4.55
N ALA A 212 -0.07 -27.56 -4.91
CA ALA A 212 -0.21 -29.02 -4.97
C ALA A 212 0.77 -29.71 -5.94
N ALA A 213 1.40 -28.95 -6.85
CA ALA A 213 2.44 -29.47 -7.74
C ALA A 213 3.85 -29.53 -7.12
N ALA A 214 4.10 -28.86 -5.99
CA ALA A 214 5.44 -28.75 -5.39
C ALA A 214 5.66 -29.66 -4.16
N THR A 215 4.63 -30.31 -3.65
CA THR A 215 4.70 -31.22 -2.48
C THR A 215 4.34 -32.67 -2.80
N ARG A 216 4.33 -33.07 -4.08
CA ARG A 216 4.47 -34.49 -4.46
C ARG A 216 5.94 -34.79 -4.71
N ARG A 217 6.74 -34.84 -3.65
CA ARG A 217 8.00 -35.57 -3.57
C ARG A 217 8.11 -36.12 -2.17
#